data_AF-A0A928VVC7-F1
#
_entry.id   AF-A0A928VVC7-F1
#
_cell.length_a   1.000
_cell.length_b   1.000
_cell.length_c   1.000
_cell.angle_alpha   90.00
_cell.angle_beta   90.00
_cell.angle_gamma   90.00
#
_symmetry.space_group_name_H-M   'P 1'
#
loop_
_entity.id
_entity.type
_entity.pdbx_description
1 polymer ?
#
loop_
_entity_poly.entity_id
_entity_poly.type
_entity_poly.pdbx_seq_one_letter_code
_entity_poly.pdbx_strand_id
1 'polypeptide(L)' 'MTPTSPNIPSCTWKRSIAQGWENPYVVRYPSNLDDGPLHGMPLGGFGAGCIGR' A
#
# COMPACT_ATOMS: atom_id res chain seq x y z
N MET A 1 8.63 13.56 28.43
CA MET A 1 7.55 12.76 27.81
C MET A 1 8.21 11.73 26.92
N THR A 2 8.13 10.44 27.27
CA THR A 2 8.67 9.38 26.40
C THR A 2 7.74 9.21 25.20
N PRO A 3 8.24 9.26 23.94
CA PRO A 3 7.41 8.95 22.79
C PRO A 3 7.02 7.47 22.88
N THR A 4 5.73 7.20 23.05
CA THR A 4 5.20 5.84 22.99
C THR A 4 5.16 5.43 21.53
N SER A 5 6.20 4.74 21.07
CA SER A 5 6.14 4.08 19.77
C SER A 5 4.93 3.14 19.74
N PRO A 6 4.13 3.16 18.66
CA PRO A 6 2.99 2.25 18.56
C PRO A 6 3.48 0.79 18.57
N ASN A 7 2.70 -0.08 19.21
CA ASN A 7 2.95 -1.52 19.17
C ASN A 7 2.53 -2.07 17.80
N ILE A 8 3.49 -2.25 16.89
CA ILE A 8 3.26 -2.76 15.54
C ILE A 8 3.60 -4.26 15.52
N PRO A 9 2.67 -5.14 15.10
CA PRO A 9 2.95 -6.57 14.96
C PRO A 9 4.14 -6.86 14.03
N SER A 10 4.94 -7.88 14.36
CA SER A 10 6.12 -8.25 13.55
C SER A 10 5.75 -8.76 12.15
N CYS A 11 4.53 -9.26 11.97
CA CYS A 11 4.01 -9.72 10.69
C CYS A 11 3.47 -8.59 9.79
N THR A 12 3.42 -7.34 10.27
CA THR A 12 2.96 -6.21 9.46
C THR A 12 3.92 -5.98 8.29
N TRP A 13 3.36 -5.95 7.07
CA TRP A 13 4.12 -5.54 5.89
C TRP A 13 4.64 -4.11 6.07
N LYS A 14 5.91 -3.89 5.77
CA LYS A 14 6.59 -2.61 5.98
C LYS A 14 7.42 -2.21 4.78
N ARG A 15 7.42 -0.92 4.48
CA ARG A 15 8.20 -0.30 3.42
C ARG A 15 8.44 1.17 3.75
N SER A 16 9.60 1.69 3.40
CA SER A 16 9.91 3.11 3.64
C SER A 16 9.05 4.02 2.77
N ILE A 17 8.62 5.14 3.35
CA ILE A 17 7.90 6.20 2.63
C ILE A 17 8.82 6.74 1.53
N ALA A 18 8.24 6.99 0.35
CA ALA A 18 8.93 7.51 -0.83
C ALA A 18 10.07 6.63 -1.40
N GLN A 19 10.30 5.43 -0.86
CA GLN A 19 11.19 4.47 -1.51
C GLN A 19 10.64 4.15 -2.92
N GLY A 20 11.47 4.13 -3.95
CA GLY A 20 11.10 3.73 -5.31
C GLY A 20 11.03 2.20 -5.50
N TRP A 21 10.48 1.74 -6.62
CA TRP A 21 10.49 0.32 -7.00
C TRP A 21 11.48 0.12 -8.15
N GLU A 22 12.41 -0.82 -7.99
CA GLU A 22 13.43 -1.10 -9.01
C GLU A 22 12.84 -1.84 -10.22
N ASN A 23 12.09 -2.90 -9.95
CA ASN A 23 11.45 -3.73 -10.97
C ASN A 23 9.96 -3.92 -10.61
N PRO A 24 9.12 -2.87 -10.74
CA PRO A 24 7.69 -3.03 -10.55
C PRO A 24 7.10 -3.94 -11.64
N TYR A 25 5.98 -4.58 -11.33
CA TYR A 25 5.20 -5.28 -12.33
C TYR A 25 4.78 -4.32 -13.45
N VAL A 26 4.80 -4.81 -14.69
CA VAL A 26 4.31 -4.10 -15.87
C VAL A 26 3.41 -5.05 -16.64
N VAL A 27 2.22 -4.58 -16.98
CA VAL A 27 1.25 -5.36 -17.76
C VAL A 27 1.76 -5.78 -19.13
N ARG A 28 1.27 -6.93 -19.58
CA ARG A 28 1.62 -7.50 -20.89
C ARG A 28 0.79 -6.96 -22.04
N TYR A 29 -0.45 -6.52 -21.76
CA TYR A 29 -1.40 -6.05 -22.75
C TYR A 29 -2.07 -4.75 -22.29
N PRO A 30 -2.44 -3.84 -23.22
CA PRO A 30 -3.06 -2.56 -22.87
C PRO A 30 -4.41 -2.66 -22.15
N SER A 31 -5.11 -3.79 -22.27
CA SER A 31 -6.39 -4.04 -21.59
C SER A 31 -6.24 -4.40 -20.12
N ASN A 32 -5.03 -4.72 -19.66
CA ASN A 32 -4.79 -5.11 -18.28
C ASN A 32 -4.60 -3.85 -17.43
N LEU A 33 -5.24 -3.82 -16.26
CA LEU A 33 -5.08 -2.73 -15.30
C LEU A 33 -3.69 -2.79 -14.66
N ASP A 34 -3.05 -1.63 -14.60
CA ASP A 34 -1.76 -1.42 -13.96
C ASP A 34 -1.71 0.00 -13.38
N ASP A 35 -2.18 0.16 -12.15
CA ASP A 35 -2.13 1.44 -11.43
C ASP A 35 -0.74 1.71 -10.82
N GLY A 36 0.24 0.83 -11.11
CA GLY A 36 1.58 0.88 -10.57
C GLY A 36 1.68 0.35 -9.12
N PRO A 37 2.86 0.45 -8.49
CA PRO A 37 3.13 -0.20 -7.21
C PRO A 37 2.89 0.70 -5.99
N LEU A 38 2.44 1.95 -6.18
CA LEU A 38 2.22 2.93 -5.12
C LEU A 38 0.82 2.78 -4.50
N HIS A 39 0.66 1.75 -3.67
CA HIS A 39 -0.60 1.39 -3.04
C HIS A 39 -0.46 1.19 -1.52
N GLY A 40 -1.60 1.18 -0.83
CA GLY A 40 -1.71 1.01 0.61
C GLY A 40 -2.97 0.25 1.02
N MET A 41 -3.19 0.15 2.33
CA MET A 41 -4.40 -0.45 2.90
C MET A 41 -5.62 0.42 2.55
N PRO A 42 -6.73 -0.16 2.04
CA PRO A 42 -7.94 0.60 1.76
C PRO A 42 -8.62 1.06 3.05
N LEU A 43 -9.31 2.20 2.97
CA LEU A 43 -10.21 2.72 4.00
C LEU A 43 -11.64 2.69 3.49
N GLY A 44 -12.52 1.96 4.18
CA GLY A 44 -13.93 1.84 3.83
C GLY A 44 -14.58 0.61 4.44
N GLY A 45 -15.88 0.72 4.75
CA GLY A 45 -16.68 -0.41 5.22
C GLY A 45 -17.25 -1.23 4.06
N PHE A 46 -17.76 -2.42 4.36
CA PHE A 46 -18.40 -3.26 3.34
C PHE A 46 -19.63 -2.57 2.76
N GLY A 47 -19.70 -2.50 1.43
CA GLY A 47 -20.79 -1.84 0.70
C GLY A 47 -20.72 -0.31 0.67
N ALA A 48 -19.78 0.34 1.37
CA ALA A 48 -19.64 1.80 1.38
C ALA A 48 -18.80 2.35 0.21
N GLY A 49 -18.08 1.47 -0.49
CA GLY A 49 -16.93 1.87 -1.31
C GLY A 49 -15.69 2.12 -0.44
N CYS A 50 -14.50 2.03 -1.05
CA CYS A 50 -13.22 2.17 -0.36
C CYS A 50 -12.30 3.15 -1.09
N ILE A 51 -11.41 3.80 -0.33
CA ILE A 51 -10.39 4.72 -0.83
C ILE A 51 -9.00 4.16 -0.50
N GLY A 52 -8.12 4.06 -1.49
CA GLY A 52 -6.70 3.78 -1.27
C GLY A 52 -5.98 5.03 -0.73
N ARG A 53 -5.17 4.85 0.32
CA ARG A 53 -4.38 5.93 0.93
C ARG A 53 -2.89 5.70 0.76
#